data_AF-A0A829Q9F6-F1
#
_entry.id   AF-A0A829Q9F6-F1
#
_cell.length_a   1.000
_cell.length_b   1.000
_cell.length_c   1.000
_cell.angle_alpha   90.00
_cell.angle_beta   90.00
_cell.angle_gamma   90.00
#
_symmetry.space_group_name_H-M   'P 1'
#
loop_
_entity.id
_entity.type
_entity.pdbx_description
1 polymer ?
#
loop_
_entity_poly.entity_id
_entity_poly.type
_entity_poly.pdbx_seq_one_letter_code
_entity_poly.pdbx_strand_id
1 'polypeptide(L)' 'MAQYKTIECYKSKLEDETKYYGRDGWRRLSVEPHYENRDKILIEFVKD' A
#
# COMPACT_ATOMS: atom_id res chain seq x y z
N MET A 1 -1.67 -17.59 -8.69
CA MET A 1 -2.86 -17.42 -7.82
C MET A 1 -2.66 -16.05 -7.19
N ALA A 2 -3.53 -15.09 -7.47
CA ALA A 2 -3.32 -13.70 -7.04
C ALA A 2 -3.23 -13.60 -5.50
N GLN A 3 -2.13 -13.03 -5.01
CA GLN A 3 -1.90 -12.67 -3.63
C GLN A 3 -2.28 -11.22 -3.42
N TYR A 4 -2.97 -10.93 -2.31
CA TYR A 4 -3.37 -9.59 -1.92
C TYR A 4 -2.72 -9.23 -0.60
N LYS A 5 -2.30 -7.97 -0.46
CA LYS A 5 -1.69 -7.45 0.77
C LYS A 5 -2.13 -6.03 1.02
N THR A 6 -2.55 -5.74 2.23
CA THR A 6 -2.85 -4.37 2.68
C THR A 6 -1.82 -3.97 3.72
N ILE A 7 -1.27 -2.77 3.59
CA ILE A 7 -0.33 -2.20 4.56
C ILE A 7 -0.86 -0.86 5.07
N GLU A 8 -0.48 -0.50 6.29
CA GLU A 8 -0.72 0.81 6.86
C GLU A 8 0.59 1.60 6.84
N CYS A 9 0.59 2.82 6.32
CA CYS A 9 1.73 3.72 6.40
C CYS A 9 1.30 5.19 6.50
N TYR A 10 2.25 6.09 6.75
CA TYR A 10 1.97 7.53 6.68
C TYR A 10 1.79 7.99 5.24
N LYS A 11 0.94 8.98 5.00
CA LYS A 11 0.71 9.56 3.66
C LYS A 11 2.00 10.03 2.98
N SER A 12 2.96 10.54 3.75
CA SER A 12 4.28 10.95 3.26
C SER A 12 5.16 9.79 2.75
N LYS A 13 4.82 8.54 3.10
CA LYS A 13 5.56 7.32 2.75
C LYS A 13 4.90 6.51 1.63
N LEU A 14 3.77 6.97 1.07
CA LEU A 14 3.06 6.29 0.00
C LEU A 14 3.98 5.87 -1.16
N GLU A 15 4.78 6.80 -1.67
CA GLU A 15 5.66 6.57 -2.81
C GLU A 15 6.84 5.66 -2.46
N ASP A 16 7.39 5.76 -1.25
CA ASP A 16 8.45 4.88 -0.75
C ASP A 16 7.94 3.44 -0.65
N GLU A 17 6.80 3.23 0.00
CA GLU A 17 6.19 1.90 0.15
C GLU A 17 5.80 1.33 -1.23
N THR A 18 5.17 2.13 -2.10
CA THR A 18 4.80 1.69 -3.45
C THR A 18 6.02 1.24 -4.25
N LYS A 19 7.16 1.93 -4.15
CA LYS A 19 8.42 1.52 -4.80
C LYS A 19 9.02 0.28 -4.17
N TYR A 20 9.01 0.18 -2.84
CA TYR A 20 9.52 -0.98 -2.12
C TYR A 20 8.77 -2.26 -2.52
N TYR A 21 7.44 -2.24 -2.45
CA TYR A 21 6.59 -3.36 -2.86
C TYR A 21 6.62 -3.61 -4.37
N GLY A 22 6.71 -2.54 -5.18
CA GLY A 22 6.91 -2.63 -6.63
C GLY A 22 8.13 -3.44 -7.03
N ARG A 23 9.24 -3.31 -6.30
CA ARG A 23 10.47 -4.11 -6.53
C ARG A 23 10.28 -5.60 -6.23
N ASP A 24 9.42 -5.93 -5.29
CA ASP A 24 9.07 -7.31 -4.95
C ASP A 24 7.98 -7.88 -5.89
N GLY A 25 7.58 -7.13 -6.93
CA GLY A 25 6.58 -7.56 -7.92
C GLY A 25 5.14 -7.34 -7.48
N TRP A 26 4.91 -6.57 -6.41
CA TRP A 26 3.57 -6.16 -6.01
C TRP A 26 3.14 -4.91 -6.76
N ARG A 27 1.90 -4.90 -7.25
CA ARG A 27 1.27 -3.75 -7.90
C ARG A 27 0.26 -3.12 -6.97
N ARG A 28 0.31 -1.79 -6.82
CA ARG A 28 -0.67 -1.03 -6.05
C ARG A 28 -2.05 -1.12 -6.72
N LEU A 29 -3.07 -1.46 -5.94
CA LEU A 29 -4.48 -1.48 -6.34
C LEU A 29 -5.20 -0.20 -5.89
N SER A 30 -5.14 0.10 -4.60
CA SER A 30 -5.90 1.19 -3.99
C SER A 30 -5.14 1.85 -2.86
N VAL A 31 -5.55 3.06 -2.51
CA VAL A 31 -5.08 3.82 -1.34
C VAL A 31 -6.28 4.43 -0.66
N GLU A 32 -6.48 4.07 0.60
CA GLU A 32 -7.59 4.56 1.43
C GLU A 32 -7.05 5.30 2.65
N PRO A 33 -7.75 6.33 3.17
CA PRO A 33 -7.37 6.98 4.42
C PRO A 33 -7.61 6.04 5.62
N HIS A 34 -6.72 6.06 6.61
CA HIS A 34 -6.94 5.29 7.83
C HIS A 34 -8.04 5.92 8.69
N TYR A 35 -9.03 5.14 9.12
CA TYR A 35 -10.21 5.63 9.84
C TYR A 35 -9.85 6.33 11.17
N GLU A 36 -8.91 5.76 11.91
CA GLU A 36 -8.51 6.29 13.24
C GLU A 36 -7.41 7.35 13.18
N ASN A 37 -6.68 7.47 12.06
CA ASN A 37 -5.52 8.35 11.95
C ASN A 37 -5.45 9.01 10.57
N ARG A 38 -5.77 10.31 10.52
CA ARG A 38 -5.86 11.07 9.26
C ARG A 38 -4.52 11.25 8.54
N ASP A 39 -3.40 11.08 9.24
CA ASP A 39 -2.06 11.15 8.66
C ASP A 39 -1.60 9.81 8.06
N LYS A 40 -2.34 8.74 8.36
CA LYS A 40 -2.08 7.40 7.82
C LYS A 40 -3.03 7.04 6.69
N ILE A 41 -2.55 6.14 5.86
CA ILE A 41 -3.25 5.56 4.73
C ILE A 41 -3.06 4.05 4.74
N LEU A 42 -4.06 3.35 4.22
CA LEU A 42 -4.00 1.94 3.88
C LEU A 42 -3.69 1.83 2.39
N ILE A 43 -2.72 1.00 2.03
CA ILE A 43 -2.37 0.75 0.64
C ILE A 43 -2.61 -0.73 0.35
N GLU A 44 -3.44 -1.00 -0.65
CA GLU A 44 -3.72 -2.34 -1.13
C GLU A 44 -2.80 -2.68 -2.30
N PHE A 45 -2.24 -3.88 -2.28
CA PHE A 45 -1.34 -4.43 -3.29
C PHE A 45 -1.81 -5.79 -3.78
N VAL A 46 -1.47 -6.12 -5.03
CA VAL A 46 -1.71 -7.42 -5.67
C VAL A 46 -0.44 -7.96 -6.34
N LYS A 47 -0.25 -9.27 -6.33
CA LYS A 47 0.85 -9.98 -6.99
C LYS A 47 0.34 -11.31 -7.54
N ASP A 48 0.56 -11.58 -8.83
CA ASP A 48 0.06 -12.78 -9.52
C ASP A 48 1.01 -13.98 -9.48
#